data_AF-A0A7S2XQY2-F1
#
_entry.id   AF-A0A7S2XQY2-F1
#
_cell.length_a   1.000
_cell.length_b   1.000
_cell.length_c   1.000
_cell.angle_alpha   90.00
_cell.angle_beta   90.00
_cell.angle_gamma   90.00
#
_symmetry.space_group_name_H-M   'P 1'
#
loop_
_entity.id
_entity.type
_entity.pdbx_description
1 polymer ?
#
loop_
_entity_poly.entity_id
_entity_poly.type
_entity_poly.pdbx_seq_one_letter_code
_entity_poly.pdbx_strand_id
1 'polypeptide(L)'
;MNGVNDPPVAQPILEEYMEQTGPHTIDVLRTVVDVDGGPIVITEIVQKEGDARGIIQNDTILNINTNFYDLLAGENETIVYDVVVNDGIDDADPITVTIIIMGVSGGAPIVVTVTEDTDNVTIPDLPDDITSIIIKQDPDGGVFPDTIPVTIDTNKYELPEGEIKNVFVELCLDSDCEFKETLQIIVEGVNDPPVAEPFTHTMTEGTGTDMLDVLTLTNAFDLDPGDNELFVSSVEFSSGGDPFENNKIDVSTNSSGWAVDSDKYAYLNEGETETTVFNIIVEDKNGGQAPVVTGTITIVGVGRCEVTTEKFGDLAKELITSEGITDEATLNDPDSYQAAAFKWLVEEDTYALSCPQDPNPECLIIQRYVLATLYFGTNGNNWTDCGANGIDFEPDSCEASVNGAYSPGGNTTWLSRVNECAWGLLACVPETGCVDRIEMERNNVVGTIPSEMGNLDQLRFLYLERGGLSGSIPNELGNITTLQVLDLDFNDLTGTIPESIFSNNNLGQLDLNNNFLSGTISAGILNSQDTLNFIQLHNNLMTGTIPEEVGASTLLRVAQFSGNNFTGSMPDSLCLLDALNITGTTIMELLDADCDGDPPEVFCDCCNQCGGVDIPVPGSVRF
;
A
#
# COMPACT_ATOMS: atom_id res chain seq x y z
N MET A 1 -101.47 42.44 -54.30
CA MET A 1 -101.00 41.08 -53.97
C MET A 1 -100.36 41.22 -52.61
N ASN A 2 -100.96 40.66 -51.57
CA ASN A 2 -100.28 40.51 -50.29
C ASN A 2 -99.60 39.14 -50.38
N GLY A 3 -98.30 39.12 -50.67
CA GLY A 3 -97.50 37.93 -50.41
C GLY A 3 -97.50 37.71 -48.90
N VAL A 4 -97.68 36.47 -48.47
CA VAL A 4 -97.40 36.07 -47.10
C VAL A 4 -95.89 35.91 -47.04
N ASN A 5 -95.23 36.56 -46.08
CA ASN A 5 -93.80 36.36 -45.82
C ASN A 5 -93.63 34.96 -45.23
N ASP A 6 -92.79 34.13 -45.82
CA ASP A 6 -92.52 32.77 -45.31
C ASP A 6 -91.21 32.80 -44.50
N PRO A 7 -91.18 32.29 -43.26
CA PRO A 7 -89.95 32.31 -42.45
C PRO A 7 -88.83 31.46 -43.09
N PRO A 8 -87.55 31.78 -42.84
CA PRO A 8 -86.42 31.01 -43.35
C PRO A 8 -86.52 29.52 -43.00
N VAL A 9 -86.22 28.65 -43.96
CA VAL A 9 -86.18 27.20 -43.73
C VAL A 9 -84.73 26.74 -43.61
N ALA A 10 -84.44 25.97 -42.57
CA ALA A 10 -83.12 25.42 -42.31
C ALA A 10 -83.18 23.92 -42.01
N GLN A 11 -82.05 23.24 -42.19
CA GLN A 11 -81.86 21.85 -41.76
C GLN A 11 -80.84 21.79 -40.61
N PRO A 12 -81.01 20.88 -39.64
CA PRO A 12 -80.02 20.66 -38.58
C PRO A 12 -78.63 20.35 -39.15
N ILE A 13 -77.59 20.77 -38.44
CA ILE A 13 -76.20 20.51 -38.80
C ILE A 13 -75.62 19.48 -37.83
N LEU A 14 -74.98 18.43 -38.36
CA LEU A 14 -74.19 17.47 -37.59
C LEU A 14 -72.77 17.43 -38.16
N GLU A 15 -71.76 17.56 -37.31
CA GLU A 15 -70.34 17.43 -37.67
C GLU A 15 -69.61 16.55 -36.65
N GLU A 16 -68.68 15.73 -37.13
CA GLU A 16 -67.91 14.78 -36.32
C GLU A 16 -66.40 14.98 -36.56
N TYR A 17 -65.63 15.08 -35.49
CA TYR A 17 -64.18 15.28 -35.52
C TYR A 17 -63.47 14.31 -34.58
N MET A 18 -62.20 13.97 -34.85
CA MET A 18 -61.36 13.27 -33.88
C MET A 18 -60.64 14.30 -32.99
N GLU A 19 -60.41 13.95 -31.72
CA GLU A 19 -59.59 14.76 -30.82
C GLU A 19 -58.19 15.02 -31.39
N GLN A 20 -57.58 16.14 -30.99
CA GLN A 20 -56.21 16.53 -31.37
C GLN A 20 -55.93 16.70 -32.89
N THR A 21 -56.96 16.76 -33.74
CA THR A 21 -56.80 16.99 -35.19
C THR A 21 -56.63 18.46 -35.61
N GLY A 22 -56.70 19.40 -34.67
CA GLY A 22 -56.49 20.82 -34.92
C GLY A 22 -57.77 21.64 -35.16
N PRO A 23 -57.66 22.84 -35.77
CA PRO A 23 -58.78 23.76 -35.89
C PRO A 23 -59.70 23.44 -37.07
N HIS A 24 -61.01 23.48 -36.83
CA HIS A 24 -62.08 23.31 -37.81
C HIS A 24 -63.06 24.49 -37.75
N THR A 25 -63.88 24.67 -38.79
CA THR A 25 -64.85 25.77 -38.87
C THR A 25 -66.19 25.33 -39.43
N ILE A 26 -67.29 25.74 -38.81
CA ILE A 26 -68.65 25.52 -39.28
C ILE A 26 -69.32 26.86 -39.54
N ASP A 27 -69.84 27.07 -40.76
CA ASP A 27 -70.76 28.17 -41.04
C ASP A 27 -72.20 27.73 -40.75
N VAL A 28 -72.81 28.31 -39.72
CA VAL A 28 -74.13 27.89 -39.22
C VAL A 28 -75.28 28.33 -40.13
N LEU A 29 -75.04 29.26 -41.08
CA LEU A 29 -76.04 29.65 -42.06
C LEU A 29 -76.03 28.80 -43.33
N ARG A 30 -75.09 27.85 -43.48
CA ARG A 30 -74.89 27.09 -44.74
C ARG A 30 -76.10 26.27 -45.19
N THR A 31 -77.03 25.95 -44.29
CA THR A 31 -78.24 25.17 -44.56
C THR A 31 -79.51 26.01 -44.61
N VAL A 32 -79.41 27.33 -44.41
CA VAL A 32 -80.57 28.22 -44.35
C VAL A 32 -80.91 28.75 -45.73
N VAL A 33 -82.19 28.67 -46.10
CA VAL A 33 -82.73 29.19 -47.35
C VAL A 33 -83.95 30.04 -47.04
N ASP A 34 -83.90 31.30 -47.46
CA ASP A 34 -85.06 32.18 -47.51
C ASP A 34 -85.65 32.15 -48.93
N VAL A 35 -86.95 31.84 -49.02
CA VAL A 35 -87.69 31.74 -50.27
C VAL A 35 -87.95 33.12 -50.88
N ASP A 36 -88.01 34.16 -50.05
CA ASP A 36 -88.30 35.54 -50.43
C ASP A 36 -87.03 36.35 -50.78
N GLY A 37 -85.85 35.80 -50.51
CA GLY A 37 -84.55 36.29 -50.96
C GLY A 37 -84.01 37.50 -50.19
N GLY A 38 -84.47 37.70 -48.95
CA GLY A 38 -83.98 38.70 -48.02
C GLY A 38 -82.63 38.34 -47.37
N PRO A 39 -81.97 39.30 -46.70
CA PRO A 39 -80.75 39.04 -45.95
C PRO A 39 -81.07 38.30 -44.64
N ILE A 40 -80.49 37.12 -44.45
CA ILE A 40 -80.61 36.33 -43.22
C ILE A 40 -79.57 36.80 -42.20
N VAL A 41 -79.99 37.04 -40.97
CA VAL A 41 -79.11 37.36 -39.84
C VAL A 41 -79.34 36.41 -38.67
N ILE A 42 -78.29 36.14 -37.89
CA ILE A 42 -78.38 35.37 -36.66
C ILE A 42 -78.79 36.31 -35.52
N THR A 43 -79.87 35.99 -34.83
CA THR A 43 -80.35 36.76 -33.68
C THR A 43 -79.84 36.20 -32.36
N GLU A 44 -79.68 34.88 -32.27
CA GLU A 44 -79.20 34.21 -31.05
C GLU A 44 -78.49 32.88 -31.37
N ILE A 45 -77.41 32.58 -30.65
CA ILE A 45 -76.80 31.24 -30.59
C ILE A 45 -76.72 30.83 -29.12
N VAL A 46 -77.36 29.72 -28.77
CA VAL A 46 -77.42 29.22 -27.39
C VAL A 46 -76.86 27.81 -27.32
N GLN A 47 -75.80 27.61 -26.53
CA GLN A 47 -75.34 26.27 -26.19
C GLN A 47 -76.38 25.58 -25.30
N LYS A 48 -76.81 24.38 -25.70
CA LYS A 48 -77.79 23.54 -24.98
C LYS A 48 -77.13 22.44 -24.16
N GLU A 49 -76.09 21.82 -24.71
CA GLU A 49 -75.46 20.63 -24.14
C GLU A 49 -73.96 20.57 -24.48
N GLY A 50 -73.22 19.77 -23.72
CA GLY A 50 -71.79 19.49 -23.90
C GLY A 50 -70.84 20.53 -23.31
N ASP A 51 -69.55 20.30 -23.51
CA ASP A 51 -68.46 21.18 -23.13
C ASP A 51 -67.92 21.98 -24.33
N ALA A 52 -68.09 23.30 -24.33
CA ALA A 52 -67.66 24.17 -25.42
C ALA A 52 -66.29 24.83 -25.21
N ARG A 53 -65.45 24.36 -24.27
CA ARG A 53 -64.13 24.96 -23.97
C ARG A 53 -63.23 25.18 -25.19
N GLY A 54 -63.32 24.34 -26.22
CA GLY A 54 -62.55 24.47 -27.46
C GLY A 54 -63.27 25.20 -28.61
N ILE A 55 -64.45 25.79 -28.38
CA ILE A 55 -65.27 26.41 -29.43
C ILE A 55 -65.36 27.92 -29.24
N ILE A 56 -65.06 28.68 -30.31
CA ILE A 56 -65.16 30.14 -30.35
C ILE A 56 -66.13 30.56 -31.48
N GLN A 57 -67.21 31.24 -31.11
CA GLN A 57 -68.18 31.81 -32.04
C GLN A 57 -67.71 33.16 -32.59
N ASN A 58 -67.68 33.29 -33.92
CA ASN A 58 -67.38 34.52 -34.66
C ASN A 58 -68.43 34.76 -35.74
N ASP A 59 -69.42 35.61 -35.45
CA ASP A 59 -70.53 35.92 -36.34
C ASP A 59 -71.30 34.65 -36.74
N THR A 60 -71.24 34.23 -38.01
CA THR A 60 -71.87 32.98 -38.50
C THR A 60 -70.97 31.74 -38.38
N ILE A 61 -69.72 31.90 -37.94
CA ILE A 61 -68.74 30.82 -37.91
C ILE A 61 -68.49 30.32 -36.49
N LEU A 62 -68.61 29.01 -36.26
CA LEU A 62 -68.08 28.33 -35.08
C LEU A 62 -66.67 27.81 -35.40
N ASN A 63 -65.65 28.32 -34.69
CA ASN A 63 -64.28 27.83 -34.77
C ASN A 63 -64.05 26.80 -33.68
N ILE A 64 -63.66 25.59 -34.04
CA ILE A 64 -63.56 24.43 -33.15
C ILE A 64 -62.10 24.03 -33.09
N ASN A 65 -61.48 24.02 -31.92
CA ASN A 65 -60.13 23.50 -31.73
C ASN A 65 -60.20 22.19 -30.94
N THR A 66 -60.06 21.06 -31.64
CA THR A 66 -60.18 19.72 -31.05
C THR A 66 -59.01 19.36 -30.13
N ASN A 67 -57.95 20.19 -30.05
CA ASN A 67 -56.83 19.97 -29.15
C ASN A 67 -57.16 20.32 -27.68
N PHE A 68 -58.29 20.97 -27.41
CA PHE A 68 -58.78 21.23 -26.05
C PHE A 68 -59.49 20.02 -25.42
N TYR A 69 -59.65 18.94 -26.17
CA TYR A 69 -60.36 17.73 -25.79
C TYR A 69 -59.39 16.56 -25.87
N ASP A 70 -58.26 16.62 -25.14
CA ASP A 70 -57.12 15.69 -25.21
C ASP A 70 -57.16 14.53 -24.20
N LEU A 71 -58.27 14.41 -23.47
CA LEU A 71 -58.49 13.45 -22.39
C LEU A 71 -59.74 12.60 -22.62
N LEU A 72 -60.23 12.49 -23.86
CA LEU A 72 -61.48 11.77 -24.09
C LEU A 72 -61.32 10.24 -23.97
N ALA A 73 -60.10 9.71 -23.99
CA ALA A 73 -59.79 8.29 -23.69
C ALA A 73 -60.67 7.27 -24.46
N GLY A 74 -61.12 7.63 -25.66
CA GLY A 74 -62.02 6.80 -26.48
C GLY A 74 -63.52 7.05 -26.27
N GLU A 75 -63.92 7.92 -25.33
CA GLU A 75 -65.27 8.48 -25.23
C GLU A 75 -65.51 9.60 -26.25
N ASN A 76 -66.78 9.99 -26.43
CA ASN A 76 -67.17 11.08 -27.35
C ASN A 76 -67.77 12.26 -26.57
N GLU A 77 -67.29 13.47 -26.84
CA GLU A 77 -67.89 14.71 -26.35
C GLU A 77 -68.92 15.22 -27.37
N THR A 78 -70.17 15.42 -26.95
CA THR A 78 -71.25 15.90 -27.83
C THR A 78 -71.73 17.29 -27.40
N ILE A 79 -71.56 18.26 -28.29
CA ILE A 79 -71.85 19.68 -28.03
C ILE A 79 -73.00 20.11 -28.93
N VAL A 80 -74.04 20.70 -28.34
CA VAL A 80 -75.27 21.08 -29.06
C VAL A 80 -75.54 22.57 -28.91
N TYR A 81 -75.80 23.25 -30.04
CA TYR A 81 -76.23 24.64 -30.10
C TYR A 81 -77.58 24.75 -30.79
N ASP A 82 -78.43 25.68 -30.32
CA ASP A 82 -79.57 26.17 -31.09
C ASP A 82 -79.25 27.56 -31.64
N VAL A 83 -79.45 27.75 -32.94
CA VAL A 83 -79.19 28.99 -33.68
C VAL A 83 -80.51 29.56 -34.19
N VAL A 84 -80.89 30.75 -33.73
CA VAL A 84 -82.10 31.44 -34.20
C VAL A 84 -81.73 32.41 -35.31
N VAL A 85 -82.46 32.32 -36.43
CA VAL A 85 -82.24 33.15 -37.62
C VAL A 85 -83.50 33.93 -37.98
N ASN A 86 -83.31 35.13 -38.53
CA ASN A 86 -84.40 36.06 -38.89
C ASN A 86 -84.09 36.71 -40.25
N ASP A 87 -85.11 36.92 -41.08
CA ASP A 87 -85.05 37.53 -42.42
C ASP A 87 -85.31 39.06 -42.43
N GLY A 88 -85.50 39.65 -41.25
CA GLY A 88 -85.87 41.02 -41.00
C GLY A 88 -87.36 41.23 -40.67
N ILE A 89 -88.21 40.20 -40.73
CA ILE A 89 -89.65 40.29 -40.53
C ILE A 89 -90.17 39.20 -39.57
N ASP A 90 -89.76 37.94 -39.75
CA ASP A 90 -90.21 36.80 -38.95
C ASP A 90 -89.03 35.97 -38.42
N ASP A 91 -89.17 35.44 -37.19
CA ASP A 91 -88.19 34.49 -36.62
C ASP A 91 -88.43 33.08 -37.20
N ALA A 92 -87.36 32.39 -37.58
CA ALA A 92 -87.41 30.98 -37.93
C ALA A 92 -87.36 30.08 -36.69
N ASP A 93 -87.80 28.83 -36.85
CA ASP A 93 -87.54 27.79 -35.85
C ASP A 93 -86.01 27.64 -35.65
N PRO A 94 -85.54 27.48 -34.40
CA PRO A 94 -84.10 27.36 -34.13
C PRO A 94 -83.48 26.18 -34.87
N ILE A 95 -82.29 26.42 -35.41
CA ILE A 95 -81.47 25.42 -36.09
C ILE A 95 -80.61 24.72 -35.04
N THR A 96 -80.78 23.41 -34.90
CA THR A 96 -79.91 22.61 -34.03
C THR A 96 -78.60 22.28 -34.75
N VAL A 97 -77.47 22.62 -34.13
CA VAL A 97 -76.11 22.29 -34.56
C VAL A 97 -75.50 21.34 -33.53
N THR A 98 -75.15 20.13 -33.94
CA THR A 98 -74.53 19.11 -33.10
C THR A 98 -73.09 18.86 -33.58
N ILE A 99 -72.14 18.93 -32.65
CA ILE A 99 -70.71 18.68 -32.88
C ILE A 99 -70.31 17.50 -32.00
N ILE A 100 -69.75 16.44 -32.58
CA ILE A 100 -69.25 15.28 -31.85
C ILE A 100 -67.72 15.24 -32.00
N ILE A 101 -67.01 15.25 -30.87
CA ILE A 101 -65.56 15.06 -30.82
C ILE A 101 -65.29 13.65 -30.30
N MET A 102 -64.66 12.82 -31.10
CA MET A 102 -64.37 11.41 -30.83
C MET A 102 -62.96 11.24 -30.25
N GLY A 103 -62.85 10.61 -29.08
CA GLY A 103 -61.58 10.26 -28.46
C GLY A 103 -60.84 9.13 -29.20
N VAL A 104 -59.50 9.12 -29.15
CA VAL A 104 -58.67 8.00 -29.62
C VAL A 104 -58.14 7.19 -28.44
N SER A 105 -58.19 5.86 -28.53
CA SER A 105 -57.57 4.97 -27.56
C SER A 105 -56.05 4.84 -27.80
N GLY A 106 -55.24 5.01 -26.73
CA GLY A 106 -53.79 4.78 -26.72
C GLY A 106 -52.91 6.04 -26.66
N GLY A 107 -52.99 6.79 -25.55
CA GLY A 107 -52.11 7.93 -25.26
C GLY A 107 -50.62 7.57 -25.12
N ALA A 108 -49.77 8.58 -24.91
CA ALA A 108 -48.34 8.38 -24.65
C ALA A 108 -48.13 7.48 -23.41
N PRO A 109 -47.08 6.64 -23.38
CA PRO A 109 -46.88 5.72 -22.27
C PRO A 109 -46.63 6.49 -20.96
N ILE A 110 -47.22 6.01 -19.88
CA ILE A 110 -46.88 6.43 -18.52
C ILE A 110 -45.47 5.90 -18.26
N VAL A 111 -44.53 6.77 -17.86
CA VAL A 111 -43.14 6.37 -17.57
C VAL A 111 -42.87 6.55 -16.09
N VAL A 112 -42.42 5.48 -15.42
CA VAL A 112 -42.05 5.49 -14.01
C VAL A 112 -40.64 4.93 -13.86
N THR A 113 -39.80 5.62 -13.09
CA THR A 113 -38.48 5.12 -12.72
C THR A 113 -38.53 4.58 -11.30
N VAL A 114 -38.00 3.37 -11.12
CA VAL A 114 -37.80 2.72 -9.82
C VAL A 114 -36.34 2.33 -9.70
N THR A 115 -35.83 2.31 -8.48
CA THR A 115 -34.47 1.91 -8.17
C THR A 115 -34.49 0.45 -7.71
N GLU A 116 -33.46 -0.30 -8.04
CA GLU A 116 -33.24 -1.63 -7.47
C GLU A 116 -33.14 -1.59 -5.92
N ASP A 117 -33.31 -2.76 -5.28
CA ASP A 117 -33.27 -2.97 -3.82
C ASP A 117 -34.29 -2.22 -2.97
N THR A 118 -35.39 -1.80 -3.59
CA THR A 118 -36.52 -1.18 -2.90
C THR A 118 -37.64 -2.17 -2.52
N ASP A 119 -37.36 -3.48 -2.54
CA ASP A 119 -38.32 -4.57 -2.35
C ASP A 119 -39.55 -4.39 -3.28
N ASN A 120 -40.77 -4.69 -2.79
CA ASN A 120 -42.00 -4.56 -3.55
C ASN A 120 -42.44 -3.09 -3.64
N VAL A 121 -42.25 -2.47 -4.81
CA VAL A 121 -42.67 -1.11 -5.10
C VAL A 121 -44.06 -1.10 -5.73
N THR A 122 -44.98 -0.35 -5.13
CA THR A 122 -46.30 -0.06 -5.72
C THR A 122 -46.22 1.20 -6.57
N ILE A 123 -46.60 1.09 -7.84
CA ILE A 123 -46.53 2.21 -8.80
C ILE A 123 -47.62 3.24 -8.48
N PRO A 124 -47.25 4.51 -8.18
CA PRO A 124 -48.20 5.57 -7.89
C PRO A 124 -48.80 6.19 -9.16
N ASP A 125 -49.85 6.99 -9.00
CA ASP A 125 -50.43 7.85 -10.05
C ASP A 125 -50.91 7.12 -11.33
N LEU A 126 -51.41 5.89 -11.16
CA LEU A 126 -52.09 5.14 -12.22
C LEU A 126 -53.60 5.45 -12.27
N PRO A 127 -54.28 5.23 -13.43
CA PRO A 127 -55.73 5.38 -13.54
C PRO A 127 -56.52 4.56 -12.50
N ASP A 128 -57.62 5.12 -11.99
CA ASP A 128 -58.44 4.51 -10.92
C ASP A 128 -59.32 3.34 -11.40
N ASP A 129 -59.48 3.17 -12.72
CA ASP A 129 -60.41 2.25 -13.39
C ASP A 129 -59.74 0.98 -13.97
N ILE A 130 -58.50 0.69 -13.56
CA ILE A 130 -57.78 -0.52 -14.02
C ILE A 130 -58.54 -1.78 -13.60
N THR A 131 -58.93 -2.59 -14.58
CA THR A 131 -59.64 -3.86 -14.38
C THR A 131 -58.70 -5.06 -14.37
N SER A 132 -57.61 -4.99 -15.13
CA SER A 132 -56.58 -6.03 -15.26
C SER A 132 -55.31 -5.45 -15.89
N ILE A 133 -54.21 -6.19 -15.80
CA ILE A 133 -52.93 -5.82 -16.43
C ILE A 133 -52.42 -6.94 -17.34
N ILE A 134 -51.70 -6.56 -18.39
CA ILE A 134 -51.08 -7.47 -19.36
C ILE A 134 -49.59 -7.15 -19.45
N ILE A 135 -48.74 -8.02 -18.92
CA ILE A 135 -47.28 -7.88 -19.02
C ILE A 135 -46.86 -8.14 -20.49
N LYS A 136 -46.20 -7.15 -21.11
CA LYS A 136 -45.68 -7.27 -22.48
C LYS A 136 -44.22 -7.63 -22.51
N GLN A 137 -43.44 -7.04 -21.61
CA GLN A 137 -42.02 -7.26 -21.49
C GLN A 137 -41.62 -7.11 -20.04
N ASP A 138 -41.21 -8.22 -19.45
CA ASP A 138 -40.63 -8.29 -18.12
C ASP A 138 -39.60 -9.42 -18.19
N PRO A 139 -38.33 -9.10 -18.51
CA PRO A 139 -37.31 -10.12 -18.78
C PRO A 139 -37.01 -11.01 -17.56
N ASP A 140 -37.19 -10.49 -16.34
CA ASP A 140 -36.78 -11.16 -15.10
C ASP A 140 -37.97 -11.53 -14.19
N GLY A 141 -39.18 -11.14 -14.57
CA GLY A 141 -40.42 -11.57 -13.91
C GLY A 141 -40.63 -10.93 -12.55
N GLY A 142 -40.34 -9.63 -12.43
CA GLY A 142 -40.53 -8.85 -11.21
C GLY A 142 -41.94 -8.27 -11.07
N VAL A 143 -42.71 -8.11 -12.15
CA VAL A 143 -44.07 -7.56 -12.09
C VAL A 143 -45.06 -8.61 -11.59
N PHE A 144 -45.83 -8.27 -10.56
CA PHE A 144 -46.88 -9.15 -10.04
C PHE A 144 -48.14 -9.06 -10.92
N PRO A 145 -48.57 -10.17 -11.57
CA PRO A 145 -49.58 -10.13 -12.65
C PRO A 145 -51.02 -9.91 -12.18
N ASP A 146 -51.33 -10.18 -10.90
CA ASP A 146 -52.70 -10.17 -10.36
C ASP A 146 -52.92 -9.11 -9.27
N THR A 147 -52.03 -8.12 -9.18
CA THR A 147 -52.09 -7.04 -8.18
C THR A 147 -52.44 -5.71 -8.82
N ILE A 148 -53.52 -5.11 -8.31
CA ILE A 148 -53.95 -3.74 -8.59
C ILE A 148 -54.01 -3.03 -7.24
N PRO A 149 -53.31 -1.89 -7.02
CA PRO A 149 -52.42 -1.19 -7.96
C PRO A 149 -51.20 -2.04 -8.38
N VAL A 150 -50.57 -1.69 -9.52
CA VAL A 150 -49.43 -2.43 -10.07
C VAL A 150 -48.27 -2.44 -9.07
N THR A 151 -47.75 -3.63 -8.79
CA THR A 151 -46.60 -3.83 -7.90
C THR A 151 -45.49 -4.54 -8.68
N ILE A 152 -44.24 -4.17 -8.41
CA ILE A 152 -43.02 -4.75 -8.98
C ILE A 152 -42.05 -5.10 -7.85
N ASP A 153 -41.49 -6.31 -7.89
CA ASP A 153 -40.36 -6.77 -7.07
C ASP A 153 -39.07 -6.38 -7.79
N THR A 154 -38.40 -5.33 -7.31
CA THR A 154 -37.21 -4.79 -7.98
C THR A 154 -35.97 -5.66 -7.79
N ASN A 155 -35.93 -6.52 -6.77
CA ASN A 155 -34.77 -7.37 -6.45
C ASN A 155 -34.62 -8.56 -7.42
N LYS A 156 -35.53 -8.67 -8.39
CA LYS A 156 -35.50 -9.69 -9.45
C LYS A 156 -34.59 -9.33 -10.61
N TYR A 157 -34.21 -8.06 -10.75
CA TYR A 157 -33.58 -7.54 -11.97
C TYR A 157 -32.04 -7.61 -11.95
N GLU A 158 -31.42 -7.62 -10.77
CA GLU A 158 -29.97 -7.81 -10.47
C GLU A 158 -29.09 -6.96 -11.40
N LEU A 159 -29.22 -5.62 -11.33
CA LEU A 159 -28.59 -4.65 -12.23
C LEU A 159 -27.40 -3.91 -11.60
N PRO A 160 -26.23 -3.91 -12.26
CA PRO A 160 -25.10 -3.08 -11.86
C PRO A 160 -25.42 -1.57 -11.88
N GLU A 161 -24.67 -0.78 -11.11
CA GLU A 161 -24.81 0.67 -11.06
C GLU A 161 -24.77 1.33 -12.45
N GLY A 162 -25.84 2.04 -12.78
CA GLY A 162 -25.98 2.75 -14.05
C GLY A 162 -26.45 1.89 -15.23
N GLU A 163 -26.70 0.60 -15.03
CA GLU A 163 -27.49 -0.21 -15.96
C GLU A 163 -28.99 0.06 -15.78
N ILE A 164 -29.75 0.00 -16.87
CA ILE A 164 -31.20 0.17 -16.85
C ILE A 164 -31.90 -0.98 -17.55
N LYS A 165 -33.00 -1.48 -16.96
CA LYS A 165 -33.95 -2.36 -17.65
C LYS A 165 -35.29 -1.69 -17.84
N ASN A 166 -35.88 -1.95 -19.01
CA ASN A 166 -37.20 -1.44 -19.39
C ASN A 166 -38.22 -2.56 -19.33
N VAL A 167 -39.27 -2.34 -18.56
CA VAL A 167 -40.42 -3.23 -18.37
C VAL A 167 -41.65 -2.55 -18.96
N PHE A 168 -42.44 -3.27 -19.75
CA PHE A 168 -43.63 -2.75 -20.41
C PHE A 168 -44.87 -3.54 -20.01
N VAL A 169 -45.90 -2.83 -19.52
CA VAL A 169 -47.18 -3.37 -19.07
C VAL A 169 -48.32 -2.63 -19.78
N GLU A 170 -49.33 -3.35 -20.28
CA GLU A 170 -50.60 -2.76 -20.73
C GLU A 170 -51.61 -2.78 -19.57
N LEU A 171 -52.23 -1.63 -19.28
CA LEU A 171 -53.29 -1.46 -18.29
C LEU A 171 -54.64 -1.51 -19.00
N CYS A 172 -55.52 -2.45 -18.64
CA CYS A 172 -56.89 -2.53 -19.17
C CYS A 172 -57.81 -1.64 -18.34
N LEU A 173 -58.53 -0.72 -18.98
CA LEU A 173 -59.42 0.24 -18.30
C LEU A 173 -60.90 -0.18 -18.31
N ASP A 174 -61.22 -1.24 -19.05
CA ASP A 174 -62.58 -1.79 -19.16
C ASP A 174 -62.59 -3.31 -18.99
N SER A 175 -63.78 -3.91 -18.82
CA SER A 175 -63.91 -5.34 -18.53
C SER A 175 -63.49 -6.25 -19.68
N ASP A 176 -63.56 -5.76 -20.93
CA ASP A 176 -63.22 -6.51 -22.14
C ASP A 176 -61.81 -6.16 -22.66
N CYS A 177 -61.10 -5.25 -21.97
CA CYS A 177 -59.76 -4.76 -22.31
C CYS A 177 -59.66 -4.24 -23.76
N GLU A 178 -60.72 -3.59 -24.25
CA GLU A 178 -60.72 -2.84 -25.51
C GLU A 178 -59.97 -1.51 -25.35
N PHE A 179 -60.00 -0.92 -24.15
CA PHE A 179 -59.31 0.31 -23.81
C PHE A 179 -58.06 0.02 -22.98
N LYS A 180 -56.91 0.46 -23.48
CA LYS A 180 -55.61 0.17 -22.88
C LYS A 180 -54.69 1.37 -22.86
N GLU A 181 -53.90 1.46 -21.80
CA GLU A 181 -52.75 2.35 -21.70
C GLU A 181 -51.45 1.56 -21.52
N THR A 182 -50.33 2.13 -21.96
CA THR A 182 -49.00 1.52 -21.81
C THR A 182 -48.29 2.15 -20.62
N LEU A 183 -47.79 1.32 -19.70
CA LEU A 183 -46.90 1.69 -18.61
C LEU A 183 -45.50 1.17 -18.92
N GLN A 184 -44.52 2.07 -18.96
CA GLN A 184 -43.09 1.77 -19.01
C GLN A 184 -42.48 1.99 -17.63
N ILE A 185 -41.91 0.94 -17.05
CA ILE A 185 -41.16 0.99 -15.79
C ILE A 185 -39.68 0.89 -16.15
N ILE A 186 -38.88 1.87 -15.72
CA ILE A 186 -37.42 1.89 -15.84
C ILE A 186 -36.87 1.46 -14.48
N VAL A 187 -36.22 0.29 -14.42
CA VAL A 187 -35.49 -0.17 -13.24
C VAL A 187 -34.04 0.26 -13.41
N GLU A 188 -33.54 1.10 -12.49
CA GLU A 188 -32.14 1.56 -12.45
C GLU A 188 -31.36 0.74 -11.43
N GLY A 189 -30.24 0.16 -11.86
CA GLY A 189 -29.32 -0.58 -10.99
C GLY A 189 -28.55 0.32 -10.04
N VAL A 190 -28.27 -0.20 -8.85
CA VAL A 190 -27.44 0.44 -7.81
C VAL A 190 -26.19 -0.38 -7.59
N ASN A 191 -25.15 0.24 -7.02
CA ASN A 191 -23.96 -0.51 -6.63
C ASN A 191 -24.21 -1.15 -5.27
N ASP A 192 -24.32 -2.47 -5.22
CA ASP A 192 -24.46 -3.17 -3.96
C ASP A 192 -23.10 -3.30 -3.27
N PRO A 193 -22.98 -2.96 -1.97
CA PRO A 193 -21.75 -3.19 -1.25
C PRO A 193 -21.42 -4.69 -1.16
N PRO A 194 -20.16 -5.09 -1.38
CA PRO A 194 -19.76 -6.47 -1.18
C PRO A 194 -19.93 -6.87 0.30
N VAL A 195 -20.16 -8.15 0.54
CA VAL A 195 -20.26 -8.71 1.89
C VAL A 195 -18.90 -9.23 2.32
N ALA A 196 -18.44 -8.84 3.50
CA ALA A 196 -17.22 -9.34 4.13
C ALA A 196 -17.41 -9.49 5.64
N GLU A 197 -16.86 -10.57 6.20
CA GLU A 197 -17.04 -10.93 7.62
C GLU A 197 -15.72 -10.81 8.41
N PRO A 198 -15.77 -10.50 9.72
CA PRO A 198 -14.59 -10.49 10.58
C PRO A 198 -13.89 -11.85 10.60
N PHE A 199 -12.56 -11.82 10.67
CA PHE A 199 -11.76 -13.05 10.73
C PHE A 199 -10.71 -13.01 11.86
N THR A 200 -10.36 -14.20 12.32
CA THR A 200 -9.21 -14.43 13.19
C THR A 200 -8.31 -15.48 12.56
N HIS A 201 -7.05 -15.14 12.33
CA HIS A 201 -6.01 -16.10 11.96
C HIS A 201 -5.06 -16.31 13.13
N THR A 202 -4.72 -17.57 13.41
CA THR A 202 -3.84 -17.93 14.51
C THR A 202 -2.63 -18.67 13.97
N MET A 203 -1.44 -18.18 14.30
CA MET A 203 -0.18 -18.83 13.96
C MET A 203 0.58 -19.19 15.22
N THR A 204 1.49 -20.13 15.06
CA THR A 204 2.43 -20.52 16.09
C THR A 204 3.74 -19.79 15.83
N GLU A 205 4.32 -19.19 16.85
CA GLU A 205 5.64 -18.56 16.75
C GLU A 205 6.72 -19.52 16.23
N GLY A 206 7.69 -19.01 15.46
CA GLY A 206 8.82 -19.79 14.98
C GLY A 206 8.49 -20.71 13.81
N THR A 207 7.37 -20.50 13.13
CA THR A 207 6.95 -21.31 11.98
C THR A 207 7.27 -20.68 10.63
N GLY A 208 7.99 -19.55 10.64
CA GLY A 208 8.36 -18.80 9.45
C GLY A 208 7.24 -17.90 8.93
N THR A 209 7.31 -17.61 7.63
CA THR A 209 6.36 -16.75 6.92
C THR A 209 5.17 -17.51 6.36
N ASP A 210 3.95 -17.07 6.67
CA ASP A 210 2.69 -17.56 6.10
C ASP A 210 2.12 -16.55 5.09
N MET A 211 1.57 -17.05 3.98
CA MET A 211 0.96 -16.23 2.92
C MET A 211 -0.56 -16.32 3.04
N LEU A 212 -1.18 -15.24 3.52
CA LEU A 212 -2.61 -15.15 3.78
C LEU A 212 -3.34 -14.56 2.58
N ASP A 213 -4.48 -15.14 2.23
CA ASP A 213 -5.44 -14.54 1.31
C ASP A 213 -6.61 -13.95 2.11
N VAL A 214 -6.58 -12.64 2.31
CA VAL A 214 -7.50 -11.93 3.20
C VAL A 214 -8.94 -12.00 2.72
N LEU A 215 -9.19 -11.99 1.39
CA LEU A 215 -10.55 -12.09 0.85
C LEU A 215 -11.17 -13.46 1.13
N THR A 216 -10.36 -14.51 1.07
CA THR A 216 -10.79 -15.86 1.46
C THR A 216 -11.07 -15.93 2.97
N LEU A 217 -10.22 -15.30 3.80
CA LEU A 217 -10.40 -15.29 5.26
C LEU A 217 -11.66 -14.54 5.71
N THR A 218 -12.01 -13.44 5.03
CA THR A 218 -13.24 -12.68 5.29
C THR A 218 -14.50 -13.32 4.68
N ASN A 219 -14.37 -14.43 3.95
CA ASN A 219 -15.42 -14.99 3.10
C ASN A 219 -16.06 -13.91 2.21
N ALA A 220 -15.24 -13.01 1.64
CA ALA A 220 -15.76 -11.91 0.86
C ALA A 220 -16.46 -12.41 -0.41
N PHE A 221 -17.67 -11.93 -0.67
CA PHE A 221 -18.39 -12.18 -1.91
C PHE A 221 -19.24 -10.97 -2.28
N ASP A 222 -19.48 -10.86 -3.57
CA ASP A 222 -20.43 -9.91 -4.15
C ASP A 222 -21.72 -10.66 -4.52
N LEU A 223 -22.87 -10.02 -4.32
CA LEU A 223 -24.16 -10.55 -4.76
C LEU A 223 -24.36 -10.28 -6.26
N ASP A 224 -23.67 -9.29 -6.81
CA ASP A 224 -23.73 -8.95 -8.22
C ASP A 224 -22.90 -9.92 -9.08
N PRO A 225 -23.53 -10.73 -9.96
CA PRO A 225 -22.82 -11.73 -10.75
C PRO A 225 -21.77 -11.13 -11.70
N GLY A 226 -21.86 -9.83 -11.98
CA GLY A 226 -20.95 -9.05 -12.81
C GLY A 226 -19.67 -8.58 -12.10
N ASP A 227 -19.63 -8.59 -10.76
CA ASP A 227 -18.68 -7.80 -9.96
C ASP A 227 -17.83 -8.63 -8.98
N ASN A 228 -17.57 -9.90 -9.33
CA ASN A 228 -16.77 -10.84 -8.54
C ASN A 228 -15.28 -10.45 -8.31
N GLU A 229 -14.82 -9.28 -8.76
CA GLU A 229 -13.44 -8.82 -8.59
C GLU A 229 -13.34 -7.89 -7.38
N LEU A 230 -13.02 -8.49 -6.22
CA LEU A 230 -12.90 -7.81 -4.93
C LEU A 230 -11.44 -7.54 -4.58
N PHE A 231 -11.18 -6.49 -3.82
CA PHE A 231 -9.85 -6.19 -3.26
C PHE A 231 -9.94 -5.45 -1.93
N VAL A 232 -8.83 -5.42 -1.18
CA VAL A 232 -8.72 -4.65 0.06
C VAL A 232 -8.26 -3.22 -0.30
N SER A 233 -9.14 -2.23 -0.11
CA SER A 233 -8.88 -0.84 -0.49
C SER A 233 -8.22 -0.02 0.63
N SER A 234 -8.42 -0.42 1.89
CA SER A 234 -7.77 0.23 3.04
C SER A 234 -7.47 -0.74 4.18
N VAL A 235 -6.46 -0.39 4.98
CA VAL A 235 -6.05 -1.11 6.20
C VAL A 235 -5.67 -0.08 7.26
N GLU A 236 -6.27 -0.16 8.45
CA GLU A 236 -5.96 0.69 9.60
C GLU A 236 -5.71 -0.15 10.86
N PHE A 237 -4.56 0.02 11.51
CA PHE A 237 -4.23 -0.70 12.74
C PHE A 237 -4.90 -0.04 13.97
N SER A 238 -5.61 -0.85 14.77
CA SER A 238 -6.46 -0.36 15.86
C SER A 238 -5.83 -0.47 17.26
N SER A 239 -4.91 -1.41 17.48
CA SER A 239 -4.06 -1.51 18.68
C SER A 239 -2.90 -2.47 18.47
N GLY A 240 -1.69 -2.12 18.94
CA GLY A 240 -0.52 -3.02 18.96
C GLY A 240 0.50 -2.85 17.83
N GLY A 241 0.57 -1.69 17.18
CA GLY A 241 1.66 -1.39 16.24
C GLY A 241 1.78 0.11 15.99
N ASP A 242 2.92 0.67 16.35
CA ASP A 242 3.37 1.96 15.84
C ASP A 242 3.60 1.83 14.32
N PRO A 243 3.19 2.79 13.47
CA PRO A 243 3.61 2.86 12.07
C PRO A 243 5.15 2.86 11.86
N PHE A 244 5.97 2.91 12.91
CA PHE A 244 7.43 2.74 12.85
C PHE A 244 7.97 1.34 13.25
N GLU A 245 7.13 0.37 13.65
CA GLU A 245 7.56 -1.02 13.99
C GLU A 245 7.23 -2.08 12.90
N ASN A 246 6.66 -1.67 11.76
CA ASN A 246 6.04 -2.59 10.80
C ASN A 246 7.01 -3.29 9.83
N ASN A 247 7.82 -4.21 10.35
CA ASN A 247 8.40 -5.30 9.55
C ASN A 247 7.71 -6.66 9.79
N LYS A 248 6.77 -6.78 10.73
CA LYS A 248 6.16 -8.07 11.15
C LYS A 248 5.07 -8.61 10.21
N ILE A 249 4.29 -7.72 9.58
CA ILE A 249 3.28 -8.07 8.57
C ILE A 249 3.53 -7.18 7.35
N ASP A 250 3.80 -7.79 6.20
CA ASP A 250 3.88 -7.08 4.93
C ASP A 250 2.46 -6.97 4.34
N VAL A 251 1.91 -5.75 4.39
CA VAL A 251 0.56 -5.43 3.90
C VAL A 251 0.65 -4.63 2.61
N SER A 252 -0.14 -5.03 1.61
CA SER A 252 -0.25 -4.31 0.34
C SER A 252 -1.71 -3.96 0.05
N THR A 253 -1.99 -2.66 -0.12
CA THR A 253 -3.30 -2.16 -0.55
C THR A 253 -3.51 -2.50 -2.04
N ASN A 254 -4.75 -2.76 -2.44
CA ASN A 254 -5.10 -3.28 -3.77
C ASN A 254 -4.62 -4.74 -4.03
N SER A 255 -4.41 -5.52 -2.97
CA SER A 255 -4.14 -6.95 -3.06
C SER A 255 -4.70 -7.70 -1.86
N SER A 256 -5.05 -8.97 -2.05
CA SER A 256 -5.53 -9.84 -0.97
C SER A 256 -4.43 -10.70 -0.33
N GLY A 257 -3.26 -10.81 -0.98
CA GLY A 257 -2.14 -11.64 -0.53
C GLY A 257 -1.23 -10.90 0.44
N TRP A 258 -1.25 -11.27 1.72
CA TRP A 258 -0.42 -10.67 2.77
C TRP A 258 0.60 -11.68 3.28
N ALA A 259 1.82 -11.23 3.56
CA ALA A 259 2.86 -12.07 4.17
C ALA A 259 2.94 -11.75 5.66
N VAL A 260 2.79 -12.76 6.51
CA VAL A 260 2.99 -12.61 7.96
C VAL A 260 4.16 -13.46 8.39
N ASP A 261 5.18 -12.82 8.96
CA ASP A 261 6.37 -13.52 9.42
C ASP A 261 6.32 -13.71 10.93
N SER A 262 6.01 -14.94 11.37
CA SER A 262 5.92 -15.28 12.79
C SER A 262 7.27 -15.17 13.51
N ASP A 263 8.39 -15.18 12.79
CA ASP A 263 9.74 -15.11 13.36
C ASP A 263 10.15 -13.68 13.73
N LYS A 264 9.42 -12.66 13.25
CA LYS A 264 9.65 -11.24 13.58
C LYS A 264 8.91 -10.78 14.84
N TYR A 265 8.07 -11.63 15.43
CA TYR A 265 7.42 -11.36 16.71
C TYR A 265 8.39 -11.65 17.86
N ALA A 266 8.22 -10.94 18.99
CA ALA A 266 9.11 -11.14 20.14
C ALA A 266 8.77 -12.47 20.82
N TYR A 267 9.77 -13.35 21.00
CA TYR A 267 9.59 -14.72 21.53
C TYR A 267 8.66 -14.80 22.77
N LEU A 268 7.41 -15.19 22.53
CA LEU A 268 6.30 -15.26 23.49
C LEU A 268 6.44 -16.47 24.43
N ASN A 269 5.98 -16.35 25.67
CA ASN A 269 5.95 -17.49 26.60
C ASN A 269 4.89 -18.54 26.18
N GLU A 270 4.95 -19.76 26.77
CA GLU A 270 4.00 -20.83 26.40
C GLU A 270 2.57 -20.40 26.70
N GLY A 271 1.73 -20.37 25.66
CA GLY A 271 0.34 -19.94 25.77
C GLY A 271 0.14 -18.44 25.95
N GLU A 272 1.21 -17.64 25.92
CA GLU A 272 1.11 -16.19 25.72
C GLU A 272 0.76 -15.90 24.26
N THR A 273 0.03 -14.81 24.04
CA THR A 273 -0.44 -14.44 22.71
C THR A 273 -0.18 -12.98 22.43
N GLU A 274 0.43 -12.68 21.30
CA GLU A 274 0.47 -11.33 20.73
C GLU A 274 -0.63 -11.24 19.66
N THR A 275 -1.45 -10.20 19.77
CA THR A 275 -2.61 -10.05 18.88
C THR A 275 -2.54 -8.69 18.20
N THR A 276 -2.48 -8.72 16.87
CA THR A 276 -2.58 -7.54 16.04
C THR A 276 -4.00 -7.42 15.52
N VAL A 277 -4.63 -6.28 15.79
CA VAL A 277 -6.01 -5.99 15.37
C VAL A 277 -5.99 -4.84 14.37
N PHE A 278 -6.58 -5.07 13.21
CA PHE A 278 -6.67 -4.08 12.14
C PHE A 278 -8.08 -4.07 11.57
N ASN A 279 -8.44 -2.93 11.01
CA ASN A 279 -9.69 -2.70 10.31
C ASN A 279 -9.39 -2.65 8.82
N ILE A 280 -10.21 -3.30 8.00
CA ILE A 280 -10.11 -3.30 6.54
C ILE A 280 -11.43 -2.86 5.91
N ILE A 281 -11.32 -2.35 4.69
CA ILE A 281 -12.46 -2.14 3.80
C ILE A 281 -12.22 -3.01 2.57
N VAL A 282 -13.20 -3.86 2.27
CA VAL A 282 -13.27 -4.62 1.02
C VAL A 282 -14.12 -3.82 0.05
N GLU A 283 -13.61 -3.66 -1.16
CA GLU A 283 -14.24 -2.87 -2.22
C GLU A 283 -14.34 -3.72 -3.49
N ASP A 284 -15.44 -3.56 -4.22
CA ASP A 284 -15.55 -4.06 -5.58
C ASP A 284 -14.89 -3.10 -6.59
N LYS A 285 -14.78 -3.51 -7.86
CA LYS A 285 -14.18 -2.70 -8.93
C LYS A 285 -14.99 -1.43 -9.29
N ASN A 286 -16.26 -1.35 -8.89
CA ASN A 286 -17.20 -0.26 -9.21
C ASN A 286 -17.30 0.77 -8.06
N GLY A 287 -16.68 0.50 -6.92
CA GLY A 287 -16.57 1.41 -5.77
C GLY A 287 -17.55 1.12 -4.63
N GLY A 288 -18.20 -0.03 -4.63
CA GLY A 288 -19.08 -0.46 -3.53
C GLY A 288 -18.21 -0.95 -2.39
N GLN A 289 -18.45 -0.44 -1.19
CA GLN A 289 -17.60 -0.66 -0.03
C GLN A 289 -18.35 -1.44 1.04
N ALA A 290 -17.83 -2.61 1.37
CA ALA A 290 -18.28 -3.37 2.52
C ALA A 290 -18.16 -2.50 3.80
N PRO A 291 -19.04 -2.69 4.79
CA PRO A 291 -18.83 -2.13 6.12
C PRO A 291 -17.43 -2.47 6.64
N VAL A 292 -16.84 -1.58 7.44
CA VAL A 292 -15.51 -1.81 8.02
C VAL A 292 -15.48 -3.13 8.78
N VAL A 293 -14.57 -4.02 8.37
CA VAL A 293 -14.40 -5.35 8.95
C VAL A 293 -13.15 -5.38 9.83
N THR A 294 -13.24 -6.02 10.99
CA THR A 294 -12.08 -6.24 11.85
C THR A 294 -11.40 -7.57 11.52
N GLY A 295 -10.12 -7.51 11.18
CA GLY A 295 -9.23 -8.65 11.08
C GLY A 295 -8.35 -8.77 12.32
N THR A 296 -8.13 -9.99 12.78
CA THR A 296 -7.26 -10.27 13.93
C THR A 296 -6.24 -11.34 13.56
N ILE A 297 -4.95 -11.03 13.73
CA ILE A 297 -3.87 -12.02 13.66
C ILE A 297 -3.37 -12.26 15.08
N THR A 298 -3.34 -13.52 15.50
CA THR A 298 -2.86 -13.93 16.82
C THR A 298 -1.67 -14.86 16.67
N ILE A 299 -0.52 -14.48 17.22
CA ILE A 299 0.64 -15.35 17.36
C ILE A 299 0.59 -15.99 18.73
N VAL A 300 0.64 -17.32 18.79
CA VAL A 300 0.66 -18.09 20.05
C VAL A 300 2.09 -18.55 20.30
N GLY A 301 2.61 -18.18 21.47
CA GLY A 301 3.91 -18.65 21.95
C GLY A 301 3.87 -20.14 22.27
N VAL A 302 4.85 -20.87 21.74
CA VAL A 302 5.10 -22.29 22.10
C VAL A 302 5.87 -22.45 23.40
N GLY A 303 6.30 -21.33 23.99
CA GLY A 303 7.12 -21.33 25.17
C GLY A 303 8.56 -21.64 24.92
N ARG A 304 9.42 -20.99 25.71
CA ARG A 304 10.79 -21.40 25.88
C ARG A 304 10.76 -22.83 26.40
N CYS A 305 11.53 -23.74 25.84
CA CYS A 305 11.80 -24.97 26.55
C CYS A 305 12.28 -24.61 27.95
N GLU A 306 11.71 -25.22 28.98
CA GLU A 306 12.15 -25.04 30.36
C GLU A 306 13.56 -25.63 30.53
N VAL A 307 14.57 -24.94 30.01
CA VAL A 307 15.98 -25.17 30.30
C VAL A 307 16.26 -24.31 31.52
N THR A 308 16.58 -24.96 32.64
CA THR A 308 17.03 -24.23 33.82
C THR A 308 18.30 -23.45 33.48
N THR A 309 18.51 -22.30 34.12
CA THR A 309 19.76 -21.54 34.01
C THR A 309 21.00 -22.41 34.17
N GLU A 310 20.94 -23.41 35.05
CA GLU A 310 22.00 -24.41 35.26
C GLU A 310 22.26 -25.24 33.98
N LYS A 311 21.21 -25.80 33.37
CA LYS A 311 21.35 -26.65 32.18
C LYS A 311 21.79 -25.83 30.94
N PHE A 312 21.35 -24.58 30.84
CA PHE A 312 21.84 -23.68 29.80
C PHE A 312 23.29 -23.29 30.03
N GLY A 313 23.66 -22.96 31.27
CA GLY A 313 25.04 -22.68 31.64
C GLY A 313 25.99 -23.82 31.31
N ASP A 314 25.59 -25.07 31.59
CA ASP A 314 26.36 -26.26 31.20
C ASP A 314 26.54 -26.36 29.68
N LEU A 315 25.47 -26.15 28.90
CA LEU A 315 25.52 -26.18 27.44
C LEU A 315 26.41 -25.07 26.86
N ALA A 316 26.19 -23.81 27.28
CA ALA A 316 26.96 -22.67 26.81
C ALA A 316 28.45 -22.84 27.15
N LYS A 317 28.76 -23.33 28.35
CA LYS A 317 30.13 -23.62 28.76
C LYS A 317 30.76 -24.72 27.90
N GLU A 318 30.01 -25.80 27.62
CA GLU A 318 30.48 -26.87 26.74
C GLU A 318 30.78 -26.35 25.33
N LEU A 319 29.88 -25.59 24.72
CA LEU A 319 30.09 -25.00 23.40
C LEU A 319 31.32 -24.07 23.36
N ILE A 320 31.39 -23.10 24.27
CA ILE A 320 32.49 -22.12 24.32
C ILE A 320 33.86 -22.81 24.52
N THR A 321 33.92 -23.83 25.38
CA THR A 321 35.18 -24.50 25.70
C THR A 321 35.58 -25.57 24.67
N SER A 322 34.62 -26.27 24.07
CA SER A 322 34.90 -27.33 23.09
C SER A 322 35.36 -26.79 21.74
N GLU A 323 34.84 -25.63 21.32
CA GLU A 323 35.28 -24.89 20.13
C GLU A 323 36.60 -24.11 20.38
N GLY A 324 37.10 -24.09 21.61
CA GLY A 324 38.36 -23.42 21.95
C GLY A 324 38.28 -21.89 21.95
N ILE A 325 37.08 -21.33 22.05
CA ILE A 325 36.82 -19.88 22.06
C ILE A 325 37.40 -19.26 23.35
N THR A 326 37.08 -19.85 24.48
CA THR A 326 37.63 -19.47 25.79
C THR A 326 37.83 -20.71 26.63
N ASP A 327 38.99 -20.83 27.27
CA ASP A 327 39.29 -21.98 28.14
C ASP A 327 38.54 -21.92 29.47
N GLU A 328 38.34 -23.10 30.07
CA GLU A 328 37.59 -23.21 31.32
C GLU A 328 38.25 -22.47 32.50
N ALA A 329 39.58 -22.32 32.55
CA ALA A 329 40.21 -21.60 33.64
C ALA A 329 39.88 -20.10 33.56
N THR A 330 39.90 -19.52 32.35
CA THR A 330 39.51 -18.14 32.09
C THR A 330 38.03 -17.89 32.38
N LEU A 331 37.12 -18.79 31.95
CA LEU A 331 35.69 -18.67 32.29
C LEU A 331 35.40 -18.71 33.81
N ASN A 332 36.27 -19.37 34.58
CA ASN A 332 36.14 -19.45 36.03
C ASN A 332 36.89 -18.33 36.79
N ASP A 333 37.62 -17.46 36.09
CA ASP A 333 38.33 -16.33 36.69
C ASP A 333 37.38 -15.13 36.84
N PRO A 334 36.93 -14.78 38.06
CA PRO A 334 35.93 -13.73 38.28
C PRO A 334 36.41 -12.33 37.89
N ASP A 335 37.72 -12.13 37.71
CA ASP A 335 38.30 -10.86 37.30
C ASP A 335 38.44 -10.74 35.77
N SER A 336 38.18 -11.81 35.02
CA SER A 336 38.24 -11.80 33.55
C SER A 336 36.95 -11.21 32.94
N TYR A 337 37.09 -10.51 31.81
CA TYR A 337 35.92 -10.02 31.07
C TYR A 337 35.12 -11.18 30.45
N GLN A 338 35.77 -12.31 30.17
CA GLN A 338 35.13 -13.53 29.69
C GLN A 338 34.18 -14.12 30.72
N ALA A 339 34.59 -14.21 31.99
CA ALA A 339 33.70 -14.68 33.05
C ALA A 339 32.52 -13.73 33.25
N ALA A 340 32.71 -12.41 33.12
CA ALA A 340 31.62 -11.44 33.15
C ALA A 340 30.65 -11.62 31.98
N ALA A 341 31.17 -11.80 30.76
CA ALA A 341 30.38 -12.09 29.56
C ALA A 341 29.58 -13.40 29.68
N PHE A 342 30.23 -14.47 30.14
CA PHE A 342 29.59 -15.76 30.37
C PHE A 342 28.52 -15.69 31.45
N LYS A 343 28.79 -14.97 32.55
CA LYS A 343 27.81 -14.77 33.62
C LYS A 343 26.59 -14.01 33.10
N TRP A 344 26.77 -12.93 32.34
CA TRP A 344 25.67 -12.20 31.72
C TRP A 344 24.85 -13.13 30.81
N LEU A 345 25.52 -13.90 29.94
CA LEU A 345 24.87 -14.84 29.02
C LEU A 345 24.00 -15.86 29.75
N VAL A 346 24.45 -16.36 30.90
CA VAL A 346 23.75 -17.41 31.66
C VAL A 346 22.66 -16.83 32.56
N GLU A 347 22.95 -15.75 33.28
CA GLU A 347 22.09 -15.24 34.36
C GLU A 347 21.13 -14.12 33.92
N GLU A 348 21.51 -13.32 32.93
CA GLU A 348 20.81 -12.09 32.56
C GLU A 348 20.19 -12.13 31.17
N ASP A 349 20.83 -12.85 30.25
CA ASP A 349 20.43 -12.96 28.87
C ASP A 349 19.35 -14.04 28.67
N THR A 350 18.10 -13.61 28.85
CA THR A 350 16.98 -14.53 28.70
C THR A 350 16.66 -14.86 27.24
N TYR A 351 17.34 -14.23 26.28
CA TYR A 351 17.20 -14.50 24.84
C TYR A 351 17.98 -15.76 24.46
N ALA A 352 19.24 -15.91 24.89
CA ALA A 352 20.00 -17.14 24.64
C ALA A 352 19.40 -18.40 25.31
N LEU A 353 18.50 -18.24 26.29
CA LEU A 353 17.69 -19.31 26.88
C LEU A 353 16.58 -19.84 25.94
N SER A 354 16.42 -19.31 24.73
CA SER A 354 15.47 -19.82 23.73
C SER A 354 15.93 -21.16 23.14
N CYS A 355 14.97 -22.07 22.98
CA CYS A 355 15.20 -23.47 22.60
C CYS A 355 15.82 -23.62 21.19
N PRO A 356 16.48 -24.76 20.83
CA PRO A 356 17.16 -24.96 19.56
C PRO A 356 16.17 -25.29 18.42
N GLN A 357 15.21 -24.40 18.20
CA GLN A 357 14.48 -24.27 16.94
C GLN A 357 15.02 -23.12 16.09
N ASP A 358 15.96 -22.33 16.62
CA ASP A 358 16.84 -21.50 15.79
C ASP A 358 17.58 -22.43 14.82
N PRO A 359 17.52 -22.19 13.49
CA PRO A 359 18.24 -23.00 12.53
C PRO A 359 19.77 -22.99 12.74
N ASN A 360 20.31 -22.05 13.54
CA ASN A 360 21.72 -21.97 13.87
C ASN A 360 22.00 -21.58 15.34
N PRO A 361 21.75 -22.48 16.31
CA PRO A 361 21.91 -22.20 17.74
C PRO A 361 23.39 -21.99 18.14
N GLU A 362 24.33 -22.52 17.33
CA GLU A 362 25.77 -22.29 17.50
C GLU A 362 26.12 -20.83 17.21
N CYS A 363 25.58 -20.26 16.12
CA CYS A 363 25.73 -18.83 15.85
C CYS A 363 25.21 -18.00 17.02
N LEU A 364 24.01 -18.27 17.54
CA LEU A 364 23.41 -17.40 18.55
C LEU A 364 24.16 -17.37 19.88
N ILE A 365 24.50 -18.54 20.45
CA ILE A 365 25.18 -18.61 21.75
C ILE A 365 26.60 -18.02 21.64
N ILE A 366 27.33 -18.40 20.60
CA ILE A 366 28.71 -17.93 20.40
C ILE A 366 28.72 -16.43 20.08
N GLN A 367 27.87 -15.96 19.16
CA GLN A 367 27.75 -14.55 18.82
C GLN A 367 27.46 -13.69 20.04
N ARG A 368 26.47 -14.05 20.86
CA ARG A 368 26.13 -13.27 22.06
C ARG A 368 27.25 -13.29 23.07
N TYR A 369 27.89 -14.44 23.28
CA TYR A 369 29.07 -14.53 24.13
C TYR A 369 30.19 -13.60 23.65
N VAL A 370 30.51 -13.64 22.36
CA VAL A 370 31.58 -12.83 21.73
C VAL A 370 31.26 -11.33 21.76
N LEU A 371 30.02 -10.93 21.50
CA LEU A 371 29.61 -9.53 21.63
C LEU A 371 29.66 -9.07 23.09
N ALA A 372 29.36 -9.95 24.04
CA ALA A 372 29.51 -9.65 25.46
C ALA A 372 30.98 -9.56 25.88
N THR A 373 31.90 -10.37 25.33
CA THR A 373 33.33 -10.18 25.60
C THR A 373 33.85 -8.87 25.04
N LEU A 374 33.36 -8.41 23.87
CA LEU A 374 33.64 -7.06 23.38
C LEU A 374 33.14 -6.01 24.36
N TYR A 375 31.90 -6.11 24.82
CA TYR A 375 31.33 -5.17 25.79
C TYR A 375 32.13 -5.10 27.09
N PHE A 376 32.36 -6.22 27.77
CA PHE A 376 33.06 -6.24 29.05
C PHE A 376 34.57 -5.98 28.91
N GLY A 377 35.18 -6.46 27.83
CA GLY A 377 36.61 -6.29 27.54
C GLY A 377 36.99 -4.87 27.15
N THR A 378 36.02 -4.08 26.66
CA THR A 378 36.27 -2.70 26.21
C THR A 378 35.49 -1.62 26.97
N ASN A 379 35.14 -1.92 28.22
CA ASN A 379 34.50 -0.96 29.14
C ASN A 379 33.14 -0.42 28.64
N GLY A 380 32.29 -1.32 28.13
CA GLY A 380 31.04 -0.99 27.43
C GLY A 380 30.03 -0.11 28.17
N ASN A 381 30.06 -0.14 29.51
CA ASN A 381 29.24 0.78 30.33
C ASN A 381 29.60 2.27 30.12
N ASN A 382 30.77 2.57 29.54
CA ASN A 382 31.30 3.91 29.32
C ASN A 382 31.51 4.24 27.84
N TRP A 383 30.94 3.44 26.92
CA TRP A 383 30.92 3.82 25.50
C TRP A 383 30.07 5.09 25.30
N THR A 384 30.49 5.95 24.40
CA THR A 384 29.87 7.26 24.12
C THR A 384 29.40 7.33 22.67
N ASP A 385 28.26 7.96 22.37
CA ASP A 385 27.90 8.24 20.98
C ASP A 385 28.49 9.59 20.57
N CYS A 386 29.49 9.55 19.69
CA CYS A 386 30.14 10.74 19.14
C CYS A 386 29.90 10.89 17.61
N GLY A 387 28.88 10.23 17.05
CA GLY A 387 28.75 10.00 15.59
C GLY A 387 27.60 10.69 14.84
N ALA A 388 26.59 11.27 15.51
CA ALA A 388 25.36 11.69 14.81
C ALA A 388 25.49 12.90 13.85
N ASN A 389 26.54 13.72 13.96
CA ASN A 389 26.72 14.90 13.11
C ASN A 389 28.08 14.87 12.44
N GLY A 390 28.09 14.46 11.18
CA GLY A 390 29.29 14.39 10.36
C GLY A 390 30.12 15.67 10.37
N ILE A 391 31.40 15.46 10.08
CA ILE A 391 32.46 16.39 9.65
C ILE A 391 33.20 17.32 10.62
N ASP A 392 32.87 17.44 11.92
CA ASP A 392 33.78 18.15 12.85
C ASP A 392 33.85 17.49 14.24
N PHE A 393 35.08 17.18 14.68
CA PHE A 393 35.37 16.70 16.04
C PHE A 393 35.17 17.85 17.03
N GLU A 394 33.98 17.96 17.61
CA GLU A 394 33.82 18.64 18.90
C GLU A 394 33.63 17.57 20.00
N PRO A 395 34.63 17.33 20.86
CA PRO A 395 34.49 16.39 21.98
C PRO A 395 33.37 16.78 22.96
N ASP A 396 32.85 18.00 22.85
CA ASP A 396 31.73 18.52 23.62
C ASP A 396 30.34 18.07 23.08
N SER A 397 30.28 17.38 21.93
CA SER A 397 29.02 16.87 21.35
C SER A 397 28.77 15.37 21.57
N CYS A 398 29.65 14.69 22.32
CA CYS A 398 29.43 13.29 22.70
C CYS A 398 28.38 13.20 23.80
N GLU A 399 27.25 12.55 23.54
CA GLU A 399 26.29 12.26 24.60
C GLU A 399 26.71 10.96 25.33
N ALA A 400 26.73 11.02 26.66
CA ALA A 400 26.92 9.82 27.47
C ALA A 400 25.72 8.90 27.24
N SER A 401 25.94 7.79 26.56
CA SER A 401 24.89 6.79 26.35
C SER A 401 24.51 6.17 27.69
N VAL A 402 23.21 6.12 27.97
CA VAL A 402 22.68 5.34 29.10
C VAL A 402 22.71 3.86 28.66
N ASN A 403 23.67 3.10 29.17
CA ASN A 403 23.90 1.67 28.89
C ASN A 403 24.43 1.32 27.48
N GLY A 404 25.46 2.02 27.00
CA GLY A 404 26.18 1.65 25.78
C GLY A 404 25.46 2.10 24.51
N ALA A 405 26.19 2.82 23.66
CA ALA A 405 25.81 3.32 22.33
C ALA A 405 24.30 3.31 21.95
N TYR A 406 23.63 4.46 22.09
CA TYR A 406 22.39 4.70 21.36
C TYR A 406 22.81 5.12 19.93
N SER A 407 22.25 4.48 18.90
CA SER A 407 22.48 4.85 17.50
C SER A 407 21.15 5.27 16.87
N PRO A 408 21.12 6.19 15.88
CA PRO A 408 19.90 6.64 15.19
C PRO A 408 19.16 5.58 14.36
N GLY A 409 19.46 4.28 14.52
CA GLY A 409 18.80 3.17 13.82
C GLY A 409 18.66 1.87 14.64
N GLY A 410 19.14 1.81 15.88
CA GLY A 410 18.95 0.67 16.77
C GLY A 410 17.89 0.96 17.82
N ASN A 411 16.91 0.08 17.99
CA ASN A 411 15.81 0.28 18.94
C ASN A 411 16.21 -0.06 20.39
N THR A 412 17.35 -0.73 20.61
CA THR A 412 17.75 -1.25 21.93
C THR A 412 19.24 -1.11 22.22
N THR A 413 19.58 -1.11 23.52
CA THR A 413 20.97 -1.08 24.00
C THR A 413 21.65 -2.42 23.80
N TRP A 414 22.99 -2.41 23.80
CA TRP A 414 23.79 -3.64 23.88
C TRP A 414 23.40 -4.48 25.11
N LEU A 415 23.65 -5.79 25.03
CA LEU A 415 23.33 -6.74 26.09
C LEU A 415 21.84 -6.78 26.49
N SER A 416 20.95 -6.29 25.62
CA SER A 416 19.51 -6.37 25.84
C SER A 416 18.97 -7.77 25.53
N ARG A 417 17.77 -8.08 26.05
CA ARG A 417 17.13 -9.40 25.93
C ARG A 417 16.38 -9.61 24.61
N VAL A 418 16.66 -8.80 23.60
CA VAL A 418 16.17 -8.99 22.23
C VAL A 418 17.30 -9.49 21.34
N ASN A 419 16.96 -9.90 20.13
CA ASN A 419 17.90 -10.27 19.08
C ASN A 419 18.96 -9.17 18.86
N GLU A 420 20.23 -9.54 18.65
CA GLU A 420 21.34 -8.57 18.55
C GLU A 420 21.24 -7.69 17.30
N CYS A 421 20.52 -8.13 16.27
CA CYS A 421 20.22 -7.33 15.08
C CYS A 421 19.36 -6.10 15.39
N ALA A 422 18.75 -6.01 16.58
CA ALA A 422 18.05 -4.83 17.08
C ALA A 422 18.91 -3.96 18.01
N TRP A 423 20.15 -4.37 18.31
CA TRP A 423 21.08 -3.57 19.12
C TRP A 423 21.66 -2.44 18.27
N GLY A 424 21.91 -1.28 18.90
CA GLY A 424 22.58 -0.17 18.23
C GLY A 424 23.95 -0.58 17.68
N LEU A 425 24.31 -0.04 16.52
CA LEU A 425 25.62 -0.21 15.87
C LEU A 425 25.93 -1.63 15.35
N LEU A 426 24.95 -2.52 15.36
CA LEU A 426 25.04 -3.85 14.77
C LEU A 426 24.13 -3.96 13.54
N ALA A 427 24.57 -4.73 12.55
CA ALA A 427 23.70 -5.23 11.49
C ALA A 427 23.96 -6.72 11.27
N CYS A 428 22.96 -7.40 10.73
CA CYS A 428 22.98 -8.84 10.52
C CYS A 428 22.63 -9.22 9.07
N VAL A 429 23.09 -10.41 8.69
CA VAL A 429 22.65 -11.10 7.47
C VAL A 429 21.17 -11.50 7.64
N PRO A 430 20.24 -11.02 6.80
CA PRO A 430 18.82 -11.33 6.94
C PRO A 430 18.50 -12.83 6.92
N GLU A 431 19.26 -13.61 6.15
CA GLU A 431 19.01 -15.05 5.98
C GLU A 431 19.46 -15.90 7.17
N THR A 432 20.44 -15.44 7.96
CA THR A 432 21.02 -16.24 9.05
C THR A 432 20.83 -15.64 10.43
N GLY A 433 20.49 -14.35 10.52
CA GLY A 433 20.43 -13.62 11.79
C GLY A 433 21.80 -13.40 12.45
N CYS A 434 22.89 -13.80 11.81
CA CYS A 434 24.23 -13.60 12.33
C CYS A 434 24.75 -12.18 11.98
N VAL A 435 25.50 -11.58 12.90
CA VAL A 435 26.08 -10.23 12.75
C VAL A 435 27.08 -10.22 11.60
N ASP A 436 26.89 -9.28 10.66
CA ASP A 436 27.84 -9.02 9.58
C ASP A 436 28.50 -7.64 9.65
N ARG A 437 27.99 -6.73 10.48
CA ARG A 437 28.55 -5.38 10.69
C ARG A 437 28.60 -5.01 12.17
N ILE A 438 29.75 -4.48 12.59
CA ILE A 438 29.96 -3.79 13.88
C ILE A 438 30.49 -2.39 13.55
N GLU A 439 29.69 -1.36 13.82
CA GLU A 439 29.94 0.04 13.44
C GLU A 439 30.13 0.91 14.70
N MET A 440 31.30 0.81 15.34
CA MET A 440 31.56 1.45 16.64
C MET A 440 32.56 2.60 16.55
N GLU A 441 32.57 3.31 15.43
CA GLU A 441 33.45 4.45 15.23
C GLU A 441 33.30 5.49 16.34
N ARG A 442 34.41 5.97 16.88
CA ARG A 442 34.43 7.07 17.88
C ARG A 442 33.59 6.79 19.14
N ASN A 443 33.38 5.52 19.48
CA ASN A 443 32.52 5.15 20.61
C ASN A 443 33.22 5.04 21.98
N ASN A 444 34.44 5.59 22.13
CA ASN A 444 35.26 5.43 23.35
C ASN A 444 35.44 3.95 23.74
N VAL A 445 35.65 3.09 22.72
CA VAL A 445 35.92 1.67 22.87
C VAL A 445 37.37 1.50 23.32
N VAL A 446 37.60 1.53 24.63
CA VAL A 446 38.94 1.48 25.26
C VAL A 446 39.26 0.09 25.80
N GLY A 447 40.51 -0.33 25.82
CA GLY A 447 40.90 -1.65 26.33
C GLY A 447 41.68 -2.45 25.29
N THR A 448 41.44 -3.75 25.19
CA THR A 448 42.05 -4.63 24.17
C THR A 448 40.97 -5.27 23.31
N ILE A 449 41.27 -5.52 22.03
CA ILE A 449 40.38 -6.29 21.15
C ILE A 449 40.34 -7.75 21.66
N PRO A 450 39.17 -8.30 22.04
CA PRO A 450 39.08 -9.70 22.47
C PRO A 450 39.39 -10.66 21.32
N SER A 451 40.18 -11.71 21.59
CA SER A 451 40.45 -12.77 20.60
C SER A 451 39.18 -13.52 20.19
N GLU A 452 38.18 -13.56 21.07
CA GLU A 452 36.89 -14.22 20.83
C GLU A 452 36.16 -13.64 19.61
N MET A 453 36.42 -12.38 19.22
CA MET A 453 35.86 -11.75 18.01
C MET A 453 36.12 -12.55 16.73
N GLY A 454 37.20 -13.35 16.71
CA GLY A 454 37.52 -14.25 15.60
C GLY A 454 36.48 -15.33 15.29
N ASN A 455 35.45 -15.49 16.14
CA ASN A 455 34.39 -16.50 15.99
C ASN A 455 33.08 -15.91 15.45
N LEU A 456 33.10 -14.66 14.98
CA LEU A 456 31.97 -14.07 14.24
C LEU A 456 32.10 -14.41 12.75
N ASP A 457 31.80 -15.65 12.39
CA ASP A 457 32.08 -16.23 11.07
C ASP A 457 31.37 -15.56 9.87
N GLN A 458 30.37 -14.72 10.13
CA GLN A 458 29.66 -13.95 9.10
C GLN A 458 30.06 -12.48 9.07
N LEU A 459 30.96 -12.03 9.96
CA LEU A 459 31.39 -10.64 10.05
C LEU A 459 32.11 -10.23 8.76
N ARG A 460 31.64 -9.13 8.17
CA ARG A 460 32.19 -8.55 6.92
C ARG A 460 32.80 -7.18 7.17
N PHE A 461 32.23 -6.41 8.09
CA PHE A 461 32.65 -5.04 8.35
C PHE A 461 32.89 -4.84 9.84
N LEU A 462 34.12 -4.47 10.20
CA LEU A 462 34.51 -4.17 11.56
C LEU A 462 35.13 -2.77 11.63
N TYR A 463 34.40 -1.84 12.22
CA TYR A 463 34.81 -0.45 12.46
C TYR A 463 34.92 -0.22 13.97
N LEU A 464 36.15 -0.13 14.48
CA LEU A 464 36.44 0.17 15.90
C LEU A 464 37.40 1.35 16.03
N GLU A 465 37.36 2.26 15.07
CA GLU A 465 38.33 3.31 14.91
C GLU A 465 38.07 4.47 15.87
N ARG A 466 39.13 5.18 16.28
CA ARG A 466 39.06 6.32 17.22
C ARG A 466 38.42 5.99 18.58
N GLY A 467 38.64 4.77 19.08
CA GLY A 467 38.09 4.28 20.34
C GLY A 467 39.03 4.40 21.55
N GLY A 468 40.35 4.47 21.32
CA GLY A 468 41.37 4.33 22.36
C GLY A 468 41.70 2.87 22.69
N LEU A 469 41.51 1.97 21.72
CA LEU A 469 41.95 0.58 21.82
C LEU A 469 43.46 0.50 21.97
N SER A 470 43.94 -0.49 22.72
CA SER A 470 45.34 -0.71 23.05
C SER A 470 45.68 -2.22 23.00
N GLY A 471 46.93 -2.58 23.27
CA GLY A 471 47.38 -3.96 23.16
C GLY A 471 47.66 -4.36 21.72
N SER A 472 47.65 -5.66 21.40
CA SER A 472 47.92 -6.16 20.05
C SER A 472 46.65 -6.55 19.32
N ILE A 473 46.68 -6.49 17.98
CA ILE A 473 45.64 -7.07 17.12
C ILE A 473 45.68 -8.61 17.29
N PRO A 474 44.60 -9.27 17.73
CA PRO A 474 44.56 -10.72 17.91
C PRO A 474 44.74 -11.47 16.59
N ASN A 475 45.44 -12.61 16.62
CA ASN A 475 45.63 -13.45 15.43
C ASN A 475 44.30 -14.04 14.95
N GLU A 476 43.38 -14.25 15.88
CA GLU A 476 42.06 -14.86 15.71
C GLU A 476 41.15 -14.02 14.82
N LEU A 477 41.36 -12.70 14.70
CA LEU A 477 40.61 -11.88 13.72
C LEU A 477 40.81 -12.37 12.28
N GLY A 478 41.94 -13.01 11.98
CA GLY A 478 42.18 -13.63 10.68
C GLY A 478 41.38 -14.92 10.43
N ASN A 479 40.70 -15.48 11.44
CA ASN A 479 39.78 -16.60 11.26
C ASN A 479 38.47 -16.17 10.57
N ILE A 480 38.16 -14.87 10.61
CA ILE A 480 36.97 -14.27 9.97
C ILE A 480 37.20 -14.21 8.46
N THR A 481 37.07 -15.34 7.78
CA THR A 481 37.35 -15.43 6.34
C THR A 481 36.41 -14.58 5.49
N THR A 482 35.26 -14.15 6.02
CA THR A 482 34.29 -13.26 5.36
C THR A 482 34.65 -11.77 5.46
N LEU A 483 35.67 -11.40 6.24
CA LEU A 483 35.99 -10.01 6.51
C LEU A 483 36.39 -9.26 5.23
N GLN A 484 35.69 -8.15 4.97
CA GLN A 484 35.89 -7.27 3.81
C GLN A 484 36.51 -5.94 4.22
N VAL A 485 36.15 -5.43 5.39
CA VAL A 485 36.66 -4.17 5.93
C VAL A 485 37.13 -4.39 7.36
N LEU A 486 38.39 -4.02 7.61
CA LEU A 486 38.95 -3.89 8.95
C LEU A 486 39.46 -2.46 9.11
N ASP A 487 38.76 -1.68 9.92
CA ASP A 487 39.12 -0.32 10.26
C ASP A 487 39.39 -0.20 11.76
N LEU A 488 40.66 0.01 12.10
CA LEU A 488 41.15 0.22 13.45
C LEU A 488 41.95 1.54 13.55
N ASP A 489 41.63 2.52 12.69
CA ASP A 489 42.32 3.82 12.62
C ASP A 489 42.38 4.54 13.98
N PHE A 490 43.43 5.34 14.17
CA PHE A 490 43.55 6.28 15.30
C PHE A 490 43.29 5.64 16.68
N ASN A 491 44.00 4.55 16.97
CA ASN A 491 44.01 3.88 18.26
C ASN A 491 45.44 3.82 18.84
N ASP A 492 45.60 3.22 20.02
CA ASP A 492 46.88 3.00 20.68
C ASP A 492 47.38 1.53 20.50
N LEU A 493 47.06 0.88 19.38
CA LEU A 493 47.44 -0.52 19.13
C LEU A 493 48.95 -0.67 18.93
N THR A 494 49.49 -1.78 19.42
CA THR A 494 50.93 -2.12 19.45
C THR A 494 51.16 -3.54 18.90
N GLY A 495 52.42 -3.98 18.86
CA GLY A 495 52.75 -5.34 18.40
C GLY A 495 52.81 -5.44 16.87
N THR A 496 52.58 -6.62 16.31
CA THR A 496 52.64 -6.85 14.86
C THR A 496 51.26 -7.07 14.27
N ILE A 497 51.07 -6.73 12.99
CA ILE A 497 49.87 -7.14 12.25
C ILE A 497 49.94 -8.66 12.00
N PRO A 498 48.94 -9.44 12.44
CA PRO A 498 48.90 -10.89 12.20
C PRO A 498 49.01 -11.28 10.73
N GLU A 499 49.80 -12.33 10.45
CA GLU A 499 49.89 -12.91 9.09
C GLU A 499 48.55 -13.41 8.56
N SER A 500 47.65 -13.85 9.46
CA SER A 500 46.31 -14.31 9.15
C SER A 500 45.42 -13.19 8.56
N ILE A 501 45.60 -11.94 8.99
CA ILE A 501 44.88 -10.78 8.42
C ILE A 501 45.38 -10.50 7.00
N PHE A 502 46.69 -10.48 6.80
CA PHE A 502 47.26 -10.32 5.46
C PHE A 502 46.85 -11.46 4.51
N SER A 503 46.68 -12.67 5.03
CA SER A 503 46.33 -13.85 4.23
C SER A 503 44.83 -14.00 3.97
N ASN A 504 43.99 -13.05 4.43
CA ASN A 504 42.55 -13.06 4.20
C ASN A 504 42.25 -12.81 2.71
N ASN A 505 41.42 -13.67 2.10
CA ASN A 505 41.13 -13.66 0.68
C ASN A 505 39.94 -12.80 0.26
N ASN A 506 39.24 -12.19 1.23
CA ASN A 506 38.08 -11.32 0.99
C ASN A 506 38.32 -9.86 1.39
N LEU A 507 39.45 -9.57 2.05
CA LEU A 507 39.77 -8.25 2.56
C LEU A 507 39.86 -7.24 1.39
N GLY A 508 38.99 -6.24 1.42
CA GLY A 508 38.94 -5.15 0.46
C GLY A 508 39.57 -3.86 1.01
N GLN A 509 39.37 -3.58 2.30
CA GLN A 509 39.92 -2.40 2.96
C GLN A 509 40.63 -2.79 4.26
N LEU A 510 41.87 -2.33 4.40
CA LEU A 510 42.66 -2.45 5.62
C LEU A 510 43.12 -1.06 6.05
N ASP A 511 42.48 -0.52 7.09
CA ASP A 511 42.84 0.77 7.65
C ASP A 511 43.37 0.61 9.09
N LEU A 512 44.67 0.83 9.25
CA LEU A 512 45.40 0.64 10.52
C LEU A 512 46.33 1.83 10.81
N ASN A 513 46.15 2.95 10.12
CA ASN A 513 46.99 4.13 10.29
C ASN A 513 46.86 4.72 11.71
N ASN A 514 47.81 5.59 12.07
CA ASN A 514 47.82 6.30 13.34
C ASN A 514 47.69 5.38 14.56
N ASN A 515 48.57 4.38 14.62
CA ASN A 515 48.72 3.44 15.73
C ASN A 515 50.23 3.29 16.07
N PHE A 516 50.59 2.34 16.93
CA PHE A 516 51.98 2.00 17.25
C PHE A 516 52.36 0.58 16.77
N LEU A 517 51.79 0.14 15.64
CA LEU A 517 52.03 -1.18 15.07
C LEU A 517 53.44 -1.29 14.50
N SER A 518 54.02 -2.48 14.58
CA SER A 518 55.41 -2.78 14.20
C SER A 518 55.49 -4.06 13.38
N GLY A 519 56.70 -4.47 12.99
CA GLY A 519 56.92 -5.67 12.17
C GLY A 519 56.99 -5.34 10.68
N THR A 520 56.56 -6.25 9.81
CA THR A 520 56.66 -6.12 8.35
C THR A 520 55.32 -6.44 7.70
N ILE A 521 55.09 -5.98 6.48
CA ILE A 521 53.95 -6.44 5.66
C ILE A 521 54.26 -7.87 5.20
N SER A 522 53.36 -8.82 5.44
CA SER A 522 53.53 -10.20 4.98
C SER A 522 53.23 -10.33 3.48
N ALA A 523 54.00 -11.15 2.78
CA ALA A 523 53.70 -11.54 1.39
C ALA A 523 52.36 -12.29 1.25
N GLY A 524 51.77 -12.77 2.37
CA GLY A 524 50.42 -13.32 2.41
C GLY A 524 49.33 -12.37 1.88
N ILE A 525 49.58 -11.05 1.85
CA ILE A 525 48.71 -10.02 1.23
C ILE A 525 48.29 -10.37 -0.20
N LEU A 526 49.11 -11.17 -0.92
CA LEU A 526 48.80 -11.71 -2.24
C LEU A 526 47.43 -12.42 -2.30
N ASN A 527 46.97 -13.02 -1.20
CA ASN A 527 45.67 -13.70 -1.15
C ASN A 527 44.49 -12.75 -1.38
N SER A 528 44.66 -11.46 -1.07
CA SER A 528 43.66 -10.40 -1.27
C SER A 528 43.79 -9.69 -2.63
N GLN A 529 44.59 -10.21 -3.58
CA GLN A 529 44.84 -9.57 -4.88
C GLN A 529 43.57 -9.28 -5.72
N ASP A 530 42.50 -10.05 -5.50
CA ASP A 530 41.25 -9.91 -6.24
C ASP A 530 40.22 -8.99 -5.53
N THR A 531 40.54 -8.48 -4.34
CA THR A 531 39.60 -7.72 -3.49
C THR A 531 40.18 -6.42 -2.95
N LEU A 532 41.46 -6.40 -2.58
CA LEU A 532 42.11 -5.30 -1.89
C LEU A 532 42.12 -4.03 -2.74
N ASN A 533 41.40 -3.01 -2.30
CA ASN A 533 41.32 -1.73 -2.97
C ASN A 533 41.85 -0.57 -2.12
N PHE A 534 42.08 -0.79 -0.82
CA PHE A 534 42.49 0.23 0.12
C PHE A 534 43.42 -0.34 1.19
N ILE A 535 44.60 0.25 1.34
CA ILE A 535 45.54 -0.08 2.42
C ILE A 535 46.16 1.20 3.00
N GLN A 536 45.91 1.46 4.28
CA GLN A 536 46.49 2.58 5.00
C GLN A 536 47.22 2.07 6.23
N LEU A 537 48.55 2.19 6.22
CA LEU A 537 49.43 1.81 7.32
C LEU A 537 50.24 3.00 7.84
N HIS A 538 50.00 4.21 7.34
CA HIS A 538 50.79 5.39 7.65
C HIS A 538 50.77 5.74 9.15
N ASN A 539 51.79 6.45 9.63
CA ASN A 539 51.94 6.82 11.05
C ASN A 539 51.89 5.60 11.99
N ASN A 540 52.83 4.67 11.80
CA ASN A 540 53.06 3.50 12.63
C ASN A 540 54.58 3.30 12.84
N LEU A 541 54.99 2.12 13.33
CA LEU A 541 56.38 1.72 13.55
C LEU A 541 56.79 0.54 12.64
N MET A 542 56.15 0.40 11.48
CA MET A 542 56.40 -0.70 10.54
C MET A 542 57.81 -0.63 9.96
N THR A 543 58.41 -1.78 9.68
CA THR A 543 59.80 -1.93 9.24
C THR A 543 59.90 -2.83 8.01
N GLY A 544 61.12 -3.00 7.48
CA GLY A 544 61.38 -3.86 6.33
C GLY A 544 61.12 -3.13 5.01
N THR A 545 60.84 -3.89 3.96
CA THR A 545 60.49 -3.37 2.62
C THR A 545 59.00 -3.53 2.38
N ILE A 546 58.42 -2.68 1.52
CA ILE A 546 57.07 -2.90 0.99
C ILE A 546 57.15 -4.08 0.00
N PRO A 547 56.36 -5.16 0.15
CA PRO A 547 56.46 -6.34 -0.71
C PRO A 547 55.82 -6.13 -2.09
N GLU A 548 56.34 -6.83 -3.12
CA GLU A 548 55.81 -6.80 -4.50
C GLU A 548 54.35 -7.28 -4.56
N GLU A 549 53.96 -8.16 -3.64
CA GLU A 549 52.63 -8.73 -3.51
C GLU A 549 51.54 -7.68 -3.25
N VAL A 550 51.86 -6.51 -2.68
CA VAL A 550 50.88 -5.44 -2.47
C VAL A 550 50.35 -4.90 -3.82
N GLY A 551 51.24 -4.75 -4.81
CA GLY A 551 50.87 -4.30 -6.15
C GLY A 551 50.29 -5.39 -7.06
N ALA A 552 50.07 -6.60 -6.54
CA ALA A 552 49.35 -7.64 -7.28
C ALA A 552 47.87 -7.30 -7.45
N SER A 553 47.28 -6.54 -6.52
CA SER A 553 45.89 -6.09 -6.64
C SER A 553 45.76 -4.94 -7.63
N THR A 554 45.15 -5.24 -8.78
CA THR A 554 44.81 -4.20 -9.78
C THR A 554 43.63 -3.31 -9.38
N LEU A 555 42.93 -3.66 -8.29
CA LEU A 555 41.84 -2.88 -7.71
C LEU A 555 42.34 -1.80 -6.74
N LEU A 556 43.63 -1.78 -6.41
CA LEU A 556 44.20 -0.87 -5.42
C LEU A 556 44.05 0.60 -5.85
N ARG A 557 43.36 1.38 -5.01
CA ARG A 557 43.11 2.81 -5.20
C ARG A 557 43.93 3.66 -4.24
N VAL A 558 44.09 3.21 -3.00
CA VAL A 558 44.80 3.96 -1.96
C VAL A 558 45.81 3.04 -1.29
N ALA A 559 47.06 3.50 -1.26
CA ALA A 559 48.17 2.84 -0.59
C ALA A 559 49.04 3.88 0.14
N GLN A 560 48.95 3.95 1.46
CA GLN A 560 49.71 4.91 2.27
C GLN A 560 50.62 4.21 3.27
N PHE A 561 51.92 4.48 3.15
CA PHE A 561 52.97 3.87 3.97
C PHE A 561 53.84 4.87 4.73
N SER A 562 53.68 6.17 4.50
CA SER A 562 54.49 7.24 5.11
C SER A 562 54.43 7.24 6.65
N GLY A 563 55.37 7.88 7.31
CA GLY A 563 55.42 7.93 8.78
C GLY A 563 55.63 6.54 9.38
N ASN A 564 56.44 5.71 8.74
CA ASN A 564 56.88 4.41 9.25
C ASN A 564 58.41 4.36 9.28
N ASN A 565 58.98 3.17 9.44
CA ASN A 565 60.41 2.89 9.35
C ASN A 565 60.68 1.87 8.22
N PHE A 566 59.90 1.96 7.13
CA PHE A 566 60.12 1.19 5.91
C PHE A 566 61.42 1.64 5.22
N THR A 567 62.01 0.71 4.48
CA THR A 567 63.29 0.93 3.80
C THR A 567 63.24 0.34 2.40
N GLY A 568 64.21 0.70 1.56
CA GLY A 568 64.39 0.11 0.24
C GLY A 568 63.71 0.92 -0.86
N SER A 569 63.18 0.24 -1.87
CA SER A 569 62.54 0.87 -3.02
C SER A 569 61.07 0.50 -3.07
N MET A 570 60.23 1.41 -3.56
CA MET A 570 58.84 1.11 -3.87
C MET A 570 58.77 -0.01 -4.92
N PRO A 571 57.95 -1.06 -4.72
CA PRO A 571 57.78 -2.14 -5.68
C PRO A 571 57.40 -1.68 -7.09
N ASP A 572 57.96 -2.36 -8.10
CA ASP A 572 57.65 -2.08 -9.51
C ASP A 572 56.16 -2.37 -9.80
N SER A 573 55.58 -3.37 -9.12
CA SER A 573 54.15 -3.70 -9.23
C SER A 573 53.25 -2.52 -8.84
N LEU A 574 53.54 -1.83 -7.74
CA LEU A 574 52.80 -0.65 -7.29
C LEU A 574 53.00 0.54 -8.23
N CYS A 575 54.25 0.81 -8.64
CA CYS A 575 54.52 1.87 -9.61
C CYS A 575 53.84 1.65 -10.97
N LEU A 576 53.66 0.39 -11.38
CA LEU A 576 52.94 0.06 -12.61
C LEU A 576 51.45 0.42 -12.49
N LEU A 577 50.83 0.26 -11.32
CA LEU A 577 49.43 0.63 -11.11
C LEU A 577 49.21 2.15 -11.23
N ASP A 578 50.14 2.97 -10.74
CA ASP A 578 50.10 4.43 -10.93
C ASP A 578 50.30 4.81 -12.40
N ALA A 579 51.28 4.18 -13.08
CA ALA A 579 51.51 4.41 -14.52
C ALA A 579 50.29 4.03 -15.39
N LEU A 580 49.58 2.97 -15.02
CA LEU A 580 48.35 2.53 -15.67
C LEU A 580 47.18 3.52 -15.44
N ASN A 581 47.17 4.26 -14.33
CA ASN A 581 46.16 5.29 -14.06
C ASN A 581 46.27 6.44 -15.08
N ILE A 582 47.50 6.82 -15.46
CA ILE A 582 47.76 7.79 -16.54
C ILE A 582 47.13 7.33 -17.88
N THR A 583 47.04 6.02 -18.09
CA THR A 583 46.41 5.44 -19.29
C THR A 583 44.90 5.20 -19.16
N GLY A 584 44.32 5.46 -17.97
CA GLY A 584 42.90 5.25 -17.65
C GLY A 584 42.50 3.79 -17.44
N THR A 585 43.46 2.90 -17.19
CA THR A 585 43.20 1.45 -17.02
C THR A 585 43.06 1.01 -15.57
N THR A 586 43.57 1.81 -14.62
CA THR A 586 43.46 1.62 -13.16
C THR A 586 43.08 2.97 -12.54
N ILE A 587 42.74 3.00 -11.24
CA ILE A 587 42.33 4.22 -10.52
C ILE A 587 43.17 4.37 -9.24
N MET A 588 44.50 4.29 -9.34
CA MET A 588 45.38 4.55 -8.19
C MET A 588 45.32 6.04 -7.84
N GLU A 589 44.59 6.37 -6.78
CA GLU A 589 44.30 7.74 -6.33
C GLU A 589 45.41 8.31 -5.47
N LEU A 590 45.99 7.47 -4.61
CA LEU A 590 47.00 7.88 -3.65
C LEU A 590 48.03 6.76 -3.43
N LEU A 591 49.29 7.10 -3.67
CA LEU A 591 50.46 6.28 -3.36
C LEU A 591 51.47 7.14 -2.61
N ASP A 592 51.63 6.87 -1.32
CA ASP A 592 52.43 7.68 -0.40
C ASP A 592 53.45 6.83 0.38
N ALA A 593 54.64 7.38 0.56
CA ALA A 593 55.74 6.80 1.33
C ALA A 593 56.69 7.90 1.83
N ASP A 594 57.66 7.51 2.67
CA ASP A 594 58.73 8.40 3.14
C ASP A 594 59.82 8.57 2.07
N CYS A 595 59.43 9.13 0.92
CA CYS A 595 60.28 9.36 -0.26
C CYS A 595 60.96 10.73 -0.32
N ASP A 596 60.76 11.56 0.70
CA ASP A 596 61.51 12.80 0.88
C ASP A 596 62.82 12.56 1.65
N GLY A 597 63.78 13.47 1.46
CA GLY A 597 65.09 13.42 2.15
C GLY A 597 66.27 13.06 1.25
N ASP A 598 67.48 13.16 1.80
CA ASP A 598 68.74 12.81 1.10
C ASP A 598 69.69 12.02 2.04
N PRO A 599 69.75 10.68 1.92
CA PRO A 599 68.92 9.82 1.06
C PRO A 599 67.49 9.65 1.63
N PRO A 600 66.47 9.38 0.79
CA PRO A 600 65.13 9.04 1.26
C PRO A 600 65.12 7.68 1.97
N GLU A 601 64.15 7.49 2.87
CA GLU A 601 63.97 6.21 3.58
C GLU A 601 63.42 5.14 2.61
N VAL A 602 62.47 5.53 1.76
CA VAL A 602 61.95 4.72 0.66
C VAL A 602 62.20 5.42 -0.68
N PHE A 603 62.98 4.80 -1.56
CA PHE A 603 63.14 5.30 -2.92
C PHE A 603 61.86 5.07 -3.73
N CYS A 604 61.14 6.13 -4.09
CA CYS A 604 59.88 6.06 -4.82
C CYS A 604 59.76 7.16 -5.88
N ASP A 605 60.02 6.84 -7.15
CA ASP A 605 59.87 7.80 -8.26
C ASP A 605 58.42 7.89 -8.79
N CYS A 606 57.56 6.96 -8.39
CA CYS A 606 56.15 6.85 -8.82
C CYS A 606 55.16 7.32 -7.75
N CYS A 607 55.63 7.66 -6.54
CA CYS A 607 54.75 8.14 -5.48
C CYS A 607 54.18 9.49 -5.88
N ASN A 608 52.87 9.65 -5.74
CA ASN A 608 52.20 10.91 -6.02
C ASN A 608 52.20 11.83 -4.78
N GLN A 609 52.61 11.31 -3.62
CA GLN A 609 52.88 12.06 -2.40
C GLN A 609 54.13 11.52 -1.70
N CYS A 610 54.90 12.41 -1.08
CA CYS A 610 55.99 12.07 -0.18
C CYS A 610 55.76 12.76 1.17
N GLY A 611 55.97 12.04 2.26
CA GLY A 611 56.15 12.65 3.58
C GLY A 611 54.88 13.06 4.34
N GLY A 612 53.81 12.26 4.30
CA GLY A 612 52.78 12.26 5.34
C GLY A 612 52.09 13.61 5.58
N VAL A 613 51.24 14.01 4.63
CA VAL A 613 50.19 15.00 4.91
C VAL A 613 48.92 14.19 5.07
N ASP A 614 48.24 14.31 6.22
CA ASP A 614 46.87 13.82 6.41
C ASP A 614 45.96 14.52 5.40
N ILE A 615 45.89 13.98 4.18
CA ILE A 615 44.88 14.38 3.22
C ILE A 615 43.66 13.54 3.57
N PRO A 616 42.55 14.13 4.05
CA PRO A 616 41.29 13.41 4.12
C PRO A 616 40.93 13.01 2.69
N VAL A 617 41.19 11.75 2.34
CA VAL A 617 40.80 11.22 1.03
C VAL A 617 39.28 11.16 1.04
N PRO A 618 38.58 11.86 0.13
CA PRO A 618 37.13 11.84 0.07
C PRO A 618 36.69 10.44 -0.35
N GLY A 619 36.36 9.60 0.63
CA GLY A 619 35.86 8.25 0.41
C GLY A 619 36.80 7.17 0.92
N SER A 620 36.82 6.95 2.24
CA SER A 620 36.45 5.60 2.66
C SER A 620 35.05 5.39 2.08
N VAL A 621 34.97 4.67 0.96
CA VAL A 621 33.68 4.34 0.38
C VAL A 621 33.04 3.42 1.40
N ARG A 622 32.11 3.96 2.21
CA ARG A 622 31.19 3.16 3.03
C ARG A 622 30.50 2.20 2.06
N PHE A 623 30.84 0.91 2.15
CA PHE A 623 30.27 -0.14 1.30
C PHE A 623 28.96 -0.66 1.85
#